data_AF-V6JX23-F1
#
_entry.id   AF-V6JX23-F1
#
_cell.length_a   1.000
_cell.length_b   1.000
_cell.length_c   1.000
_cell.angle_alpha   90.00
_cell.angle_beta   90.00
_cell.angle_gamma   90.00
#
_symmetry.space_group_name_H-M   'P 1'
#
loop_
_entity.id
_entity.type
_entity.pdbx_description
1 polymer ?
#
loop_
_entity_poly.entity_id
_entity_poly.type
_entity_poly.pdbx_seq_one_letter_code
_entity_poly.pdbx_strand_id
1 'polypeptide(L)' 'MRQLAITVDRRPETEAFIDTCHSNAKSESINRVIKLPARNPFGYRNVDNQRLRTHCVTTRRARGHLRTAQL' A
#
# COMPACT_ATOMS: atom_id res chain seq x y z
N MET A 1 -12.03 -23.53 17.06
CA MET A 1 -11.80 -23.29 15.63
C MET A 1 -11.68 -21.79 15.39
N ARG A 2 -10.65 -21.32 14.66
CA ARG A 2 -10.50 -19.90 14.29
C ARG A 2 -11.26 -19.69 12.97
N GLN A 3 -12.32 -18.90 13.00
CA GLN A 3 -13.07 -18.55 11.80
C GLN A 3 -12.16 -17.73 10.87
N LEU A 4 -11.91 -18.23 9.66
CA LEU A 4 -11.27 -17.45 8.59
C LEU A 4 -12.31 -16.49 7.98
N ALA A 5 -11.79 -15.37 7.46
CA ALA A 5 -12.47 -14.13 7.11
C ALA A 5 -13.98 -14.20 6.79
N ILE A 6 -14.75 -13.36 7.50
CA ILE A 6 -16.10 -12.94 7.11
C ILE A 6 -16.00 -12.04 5.87
N THR A 7 -16.77 -12.35 4.83
CA THR A 7 -16.94 -11.44 3.68
C THR A 7 -17.70 -10.21 4.16
N VAL A 8 -17.02 -9.08 4.26
CA VAL A 8 -17.65 -7.80 4.60
C VAL A 8 -18.14 -7.20 3.28
N ASP A 9 -19.45 -7.00 3.14
CA ASP A 9 -20.02 -6.30 1.99
C ASP A 9 -19.60 -4.82 2.04
N ARG A 10 -18.51 -4.52 1.34
CA ARG A 10 -17.79 -3.23 1.28
C ARG A 10 -17.74 -2.73 -0.16
N ARG A 11 -18.89 -2.83 -0.83
CA ARG A 11 -19.06 -2.43 -2.23
C ARG A 11 -18.53 -1.04 -2.56
N PRO A 12 -18.85 0.04 -1.81
CA PRO A 12 -18.36 1.37 -2.16
C PRO A 12 -16.84 1.51 -2.05
N GLU A 13 -16.20 0.84 -1.09
CA GLU A 13 -14.73 0.84 -1.00
C GLU A 13 -14.10 0.04 -2.15
N THR A 14 -14.75 -1.04 -2.61
CA THR A 14 -14.26 -1.87 -3.73
C THR A 14 -14.38 -1.14 -5.07
N GLU A 15 -15.46 -0.39 -5.28
CA GLU A 15 -15.66 0.46 -6.46
C GLU A 15 -14.54 1.50 -6.59
N ALA A 16 -14.10 2.10 -5.48
CA ALA A 16 -12.97 3.03 -5.49
C ALA A 16 -11.64 2.42 -5.97
N PHE A 17 -11.40 1.11 -5.77
CA PHE A 17 -10.22 0.43 -6.31
C PHE A 17 -10.29 0.29 -7.84
N ILE A 18 -11.49 0.14 -8.40
CA ILE A 18 -11.73 0.08 -9.84
C ILE A 18 -11.47 1.46 -10.45
N ASP A 19 -12.08 2.51 -9.89
CA ASP A 19 -11.95 3.89 -10.38
C ASP A 19 -10.50 4.41 -10.31
N THR A 20 -9.76 4.04 -9.27
CA THR A 20 -8.36 4.43 -9.10
C THR A 20 -7.38 3.54 -9.86
N CYS A 21 -7.86 2.50 -10.56
CA CYS A 21 -7.03 1.45 -11.17
C CYS A 21 -5.98 0.89 -10.19
N HIS A 22 -6.38 0.72 -8.93
CA HIS A 22 -5.51 0.19 -7.90
C HIS A 22 -5.73 -1.32 -7.79
N SER A 23 -4.75 -2.11 -8.20
CA SER A 23 -4.84 -3.58 -8.11
C SER A 23 -4.24 -4.10 -6.81
N ASN A 24 -4.73 -5.25 -6.35
CA ASN A 24 -4.09 -5.97 -5.24
C ASN A 24 -2.62 -6.29 -5.55
N ALA A 25 -2.29 -6.63 -6.80
CA ALA A 25 -0.92 -6.85 -7.23
C ALA A 25 -0.03 -5.62 -7.00
N LYS A 26 -0.56 -4.41 -7.23
CA LYS A 26 0.15 -3.15 -6.97
C LYS A 26 0.39 -2.95 -5.47
N SER A 27 -0.64 -3.07 -4.63
CA SER A 27 -0.50 -2.89 -3.18
C SER A 27 0.39 -3.97 -2.54
N GLU A 28 0.30 -5.22 -3.01
CA GLU A 28 1.13 -6.33 -2.54
C GLU A 28 2.60 -6.14 -2.94
N SER A 29 2.87 -5.67 -4.15
CA SER A 29 4.24 -5.36 -4.60
C SER A 29 4.90 -4.29 -3.70
N ILE A 30 4.16 -3.24 -3.33
CA ILE A 30 4.62 -2.20 -2.39
C ILE A 30 4.91 -2.81 -1.02
N ASN A 31 3.98 -3.61 -0.50
CA ASN A 31 4.13 -4.30 0.77
C ASN A 31 5.37 -5.20 0.78
N ARG A 32 5.64 -5.91 -0.31
CA ARG A 32 6.80 -6.81 -0.42
C ARG A 32 8.11 -6.04 -0.43
N VAL A 33 8.19 -4.92 -1.15
CA VAL A 33 9.40 -4.07 -1.18
C VAL A 33 9.71 -3.46 0.19
N ILE A 34 8.69 -3.16 1.00
CA ILE A 34 8.88 -2.63 2.36
C ILE A 34 9.22 -3.73 3.36
N LYS A 35 8.49 -4.85 3.34
CA LYS A 35 8.57 -5.90 4.37
C LYS A 35 9.75 -6.84 4.17
N LEU A 36 10.14 -7.15 2.93
CA LEU A 36 11.22 -8.09 2.66
C LEU A 36 12.58 -7.60 3.22
N PRO A 37 12.99 -6.33 3.04
CA PRO A 37 14.24 -5.84 3.60
C PRO A 37 14.19 -5.66 5.12
N ALA A 38 13.01 -5.40 5.69
CA ALA A 38 12.82 -5.29 7.14
C ALA A 38 12.98 -6.65 7.85
N ARG A 39 12.80 -7.77 7.13
CA ARG A 39 13.00 -9.13 7.66
C ARG A 39 14.44 -9.62 7.58
N ASN A 40 15.31 -8.90 6.88
CA ASN A 40 16.72 -9.28 6.77
C ASN A 40 17.44 -8.92 8.08
N PRO A 41 18.25 -9.81 8.68
CA PRO A 41 18.98 -9.55 9.94
C PRO A 41 19.94 -8.34 9.86
N PHE A 42 20.30 -7.90 8.66
CA PHE A 42 21.03 -6.65 8.40
C PHE A 42 20.19 -5.67 7.56
N GLY A 43 18.90 -5.52 7.86
CA GLY A 43 17.93 -4.73 7.09
C GLY A 43 18.27 -3.23 6.97
N TYR A 44 17.28 -2.36 7.13
CA TYR A 44 17.54 -0.91 7.06
C TYR A 44 18.42 -0.49 8.26
N ARG A 45 19.73 -0.38 8.04
CA ARG A 45 20.71 0.07 9.04
C ARG A 45 20.47 1.51 9.52
N ASN A 46 19.65 2.28 8.79
CA ASN A 46 19.15 3.59 9.19
C ASN A 46 17.67 3.73 8.78
N VAL A 47 16.84 4.24 9.70
CA VAL A 47 15.43 4.62 9.50
C VAL A 47 15.24 5.57 8.32
N ASP A 48 16.20 6.45 8.05
CA ASP A 48 16.16 7.37 6.92
C ASP A 48 16.15 6.63 5.58
N ASN A 49 16.96 5.58 5.46
CA ASN A 49 17.01 4.73 4.26
C ASN A 49 15.71 3.92 4.09
N GLN A 50 15.07 3.53 5.18
CA GLN A 50 13.76 2.88 5.15
C GLN A 50 12.68 3.85 4.65
N ARG A 51 12.67 5.09 5.18
CA ARG A 51 11.73 6.14 4.79
C ARG A 51 11.88 6.51 3.32
N LEU A 52 13.12 6.71 2.85
CA LEU A 52 13.41 7.04 1.46
C LEU A 52 12.90 5.96 0.50
N ARG A 53 13.15 4.68 0.80
CA ARG A 53 12.76 3.58 -0.08
C ARG A 53 11.25 3.37 -0.11
N THR A 54 10.59 3.52 1.04
CA THR A 54 9.13 3.55 1.15
C THR A 54 8.55 4.69 0.30
N HIS A 55 9.10 5.90 0.45
CA HIS A 55 8.70 7.07 -0.33
C HIS A 55 8.89 6.85 -1.84
N CYS A 56 10.01 6.27 -2.28
CA CYS A 56 10.30 6.00 -3.69
C CYS A 56 9.33 5.03 -4.37
N VAL A 57 8.68 4.13 -3.62
CA VAL A 57 7.70 3.17 -4.15
C VAL A 57 6.26 3.63 -3.99
N THR A 58 5.94 4.41 -2.95
CA THR A 58 4.56 4.88 -2.71
C THR A 58 4.22 6.16 -3.45
N THR A 59 5.20 7.04 -3.70
CA THR A 59 4.90 8.42 -4.12
C THR A 59 5.00 8.70 -5.62
N ARG A 60 5.37 7.73 -6.45
CA ARG A 60 5.66 7.96 -7.88
C ARG A 60 4.41 8.04 -8.79
N ARG A 61 3.24 7.58 -8.35
CA ARG A 61 2.01 7.58 -9.18
C ARG A 61 0.71 7.93 -8.45
N ALA A 62 0.74 8.15 -7.14
CA ALA A 62 -0.45 8.22 -6.29
C ALA A 62 -0.87 9.63 -5.83
N ARG A 63 -0.31 10.70 -6.40
CA ARG A 63 -0.49 12.07 -5.88
C ARG A 63 -1.73 12.81 -6.41
N GLY A 64 -2.50 12.25 -7.34
CA GLY A 64 -3.59 12.96 -8.02
C GLY A 64 -5.02 12.66 -7.53
N HIS A 65 -5.25 11.57 -6.80
CA HIS A 65 -6.59 11.04 -6.55
C HIS A 65 -7.12 11.27 -5.12
N LEU A 66 -6.41 12.05 -4.30
CA LEU A 66 -6.87 12.45 -2.95
C LEU A 66 -7.23 13.94 -2.86
N ARG A 67 -7.41 14.63 -3.99
CA ARG A 67 -8.01 15.98 -4.03
C ARG A 67 -9.43 15.91 -4.57
N THR A 68 -10.34 15.51 -3.69
CA THR A 68 -11.76 15.87 -3.76
C THR A 68 -12.12 16.55 -2.44
N ALA A 69 -11.64 17.77 -2.28
CA ALA A 69 -12.26 18.75 -1.39
C ALA A 69 -12.31 20.03 -2.21
N GLN A 70 -13.52 20.37 -2.62
CA GLN A 70 -13.87 21.52 -3.43
C GLN A 70 -13.37 22.81 -2.74
N LEU A 71 -12.72 23.67 -3.53
CA LEU A 71 -12.73 25.12 -3.30
C LEU A 71 -13.73 25.72 -4.29
#